data_AF-A0A0U1P884-F1
#
_entry.id   AF-A0A0U1P884-F1
#
_cell.length_a   1.000
_cell.length_b   1.000
_cell.length_c   1.000
_cell.angle_alpha   90.00
_cell.angle_beta   90.00
_cell.angle_gamma   90.00
#
_symmetry.space_group_name_H-M   'P 1'
#
loop_
_entity.id
_entity.type
_entity.pdbx_description
1 polymer ?
#
loop_
_entity_poly.entity_id
_entity_poly.type
_entity_poly.pdbx_seq_one_letter_code
_entity_poly.pdbx_strand_id
1 'polypeptide(L)'
;MLMNKCIHGLRTSIQGALLAAFGFISSAVFASECDPQWHNSLSLNEGRLTLVQGEREFSIDADGQMYFDVHKIELSSKQTELLSDYYEILDNDLPYLLSHSQRIDKQVCEFVSLRIEQEQRLQDAIPALKNWRSVTLN
;
A
#
# COMPACT_ATOMS: atom_id res chain seq x y z
N MET A 1 -64.40 -4.18 64.24
CA MET A 1 -64.07 -5.22 63.24
C MET A 1 -62.67 -5.72 63.57
N LEU A 2 -62.49 -6.79 64.33
CA LEU A 2 -62.59 -8.23 63.98
C LEU A 2 -61.44 -8.74 63.09
N MET A 3 -60.60 -9.56 63.74
CA MET A 3 -60.03 -10.86 63.28
C MET A 3 -58.86 -10.92 62.28
N ASN A 4 -57.64 -11.06 62.84
CA ASN A 4 -56.77 -12.25 62.83
C ASN A 4 -56.95 -13.36 61.76
N LYS A 5 -55.91 -13.67 60.94
CA LYS A 5 -55.09 -14.92 60.91
C LYS A 5 -54.38 -15.21 59.57
N CYS A 6 -53.11 -15.67 59.70
CA CYS A 6 -52.32 -16.67 58.95
C CYS A 6 -52.27 -16.67 57.41
N ILE A 7 -51.08 -16.95 56.84
CA ILE A 7 -50.81 -18.11 55.96
C ILE A 7 -49.29 -18.37 55.86
N HIS A 8 -48.98 -19.67 55.85
CA HIS A 8 -47.70 -20.34 55.80
C HIS A 8 -46.93 -20.15 54.49
N GLY A 9 -45.64 -20.48 54.52
CA GLY A 9 -44.73 -20.33 53.39
C GLY A 9 -45.02 -21.21 52.18
N LEU A 10 -44.33 -20.88 51.10
CA LEU A 10 -44.10 -21.78 49.97
C LEU A 10 -42.64 -21.63 49.53
N ARG A 11 -41.88 -22.72 49.68
CA ARG A 11 -40.58 -22.95 49.06
C ARG A 11 -40.80 -23.29 47.58
N THR A 12 -40.11 -22.59 46.68
CA THR A 12 -39.58 -23.09 45.38
C THR A 12 -38.69 -21.97 44.81
N SER A 13 -37.38 -21.99 45.03
CA SER A 13 -36.38 -22.64 44.17
C SER A 13 -36.60 -22.41 42.67
N ILE A 14 -36.04 -21.32 42.13
CA ILE A 14 -35.33 -21.32 40.84
C ILE A 14 -34.17 -20.32 40.93
N GLN A 15 -33.01 -20.80 41.42
CA GLN A 15 -31.74 -20.29 40.91
C GLN A 15 -31.66 -20.69 39.43
N GLY A 16 -31.34 -19.75 38.56
CA GLY A 16 -31.10 -20.03 37.16
C GLY A 16 -30.70 -18.76 36.44
N ALA A 17 -29.41 -18.45 36.54
CA ALA A 17 -28.77 -17.25 36.03
C ALA A 17 -29.17 -16.93 34.57
N LEU A 18 -29.58 -15.68 34.34
CA LEU A 18 -29.56 -15.04 33.04
C LEU A 18 -28.10 -14.94 32.58
N LEU A 19 -27.61 -15.96 31.87
CA LEU A 19 -26.35 -15.89 31.13
C LEU A 19 -26.61 -15.07 29.86
N ALA A 20 -26.44 -13.75 29.96
CA ALA A 20 -26.26 -12.89 28.81
C ALA A 20 -24.90 -13.23 28.18
N ALA A 21 -24.89 -14.20 27.26
CA ALA A 21 -23.73 -14.48 26.43
C ALA A 21 -23.59 -13.37 25.35
N PHE A 22 -23.11 -12.20 25.77
CA PHE A 22 -22.54 -11.22 24.83
C PHE A 22 -21.16 -11.74 24.41
N GLY A 23 -21.15 -12.60 23.39
CA GLY A 23 -19.93 -12.94 22.67
C GLY A 23 -19.43 -11.71 21.93
N PHE A 24 -18.40 -11.06 22.48
CA PHE A 24 -17.60 -10.09 21.74
C PHE A 24 -16.91 -10.84 20.59
N ILE A 25 -17.54 -10.83 19.41
CA ILE A 25 -16.87 -11.26 18.18
C ILE A 25 -15.84 -10.18 17.87
N SER A 26 -14.64 -10.32 18.44
CA SER A 26 -13.49 -9.51 18.05
C SER A 26 -13.06 -10.02 16.68
N SER A 27 -13.54 -9.37 15.61
CA SER A 27 -13.03 -9.56 14.27
C SER A 27 -11.58 -9.12 14.25
N ALA A 28 -10.64 -10.05 14.43
CA ALA A 28 -9.23 -9.81 14.16
C ALA A 28 -9.11 -9.55 12.66
N VAL A 29 -9.09 -8.27 12.26
CA VAL A 29 -8.64 -7.87 10.93
C VAL A 29 -7.15 -8.11 10.92
N PHE A 30 -6.73 -9.27 10.44
CA PHE A 30 -5.35 -9.47 10.04
C PHE A 30 -5.13 -8.58 8.82
N ALA A 31 -4.51 -7.42 9.04
CA ALA A 31 -3.87 -6.72 7.93
C ALA A 31 -2.75 -7.67 7.47
N SER A 32 -2.97 -8.37 6.35
CA SER A 32 -1.87 -9.04 5.67
C SER A 32 -0.87 -7.96 5.30
N GLU A 33 0.30 -7.98 5.93
CA GLU A 33 1.45 -7.23 5.43
C GLU A 33 1.64 -7.63 3.95
N CYS A 34 1.78 -6.64 3.08
CA CYS A 34 2.03 -6.91 1.67
C CYS A 34 3.35 -7.69 1.52
N ASP A 35 3.50 -8.45 0.44
CA ASP A 35 4.76 -9.13 0.12
C ASP A 35 5.34 -8.53 -1.18
N PRO A 36 6.08 -7.40 -1.10
CA PRO A 36 6.66 -6.76 -2.28
C PRO A 36 7.77 -7.60 -2.88
N GLN A 37 7.67 -7.84 -4.18
CA GLN A 37 8.74 -8.39 -5.00
C GLN A 37 9.40 -7.26 -5.79
N TRP A 38 10.62 -6.92 -5.41
CA TRP A 38 11.39 -5.87 -6.07
C TRP A 38 12.00 -6.38 -7.37
N HIS A 39 11.80 -5.63 -8.45
CA HIS A 39 12.30 -5.92 -9.79
C HIS A 39 13.06 -4.72 -10.33
N ASN A 40 13.98 -4.94 -11.27
CA ASN A 40 14.77 -3.90 -11.92
C ASN A 40 15.56 -3.01 -10.92
N SER A 41 16.71 -2.47 -11.35
CA SER A 41 17.37 -1.45 -10.53
C SER A 41 16.80 -0.08 -10.86
N LEU A 42 16.47 0.68 -9.82
CA LEU A 42 16.21 2.11 -9.92
C LEU A 42 17.20 2.88 -9.04
N SER A 43 17.47 4.13 -9.41
CA SER A 43 18.22 5.03 -8.55
C SER A 43 17.80 6.46 -8.80
N LEU A 44 17.87 7.28 -7.76
CA LEU A 44 17.63 8.72 -7.84
C LEU A 44 18.89 9.43 -7.36
N ASN A 45 19.61 10.07 -8.28
CA ASN A 45 20.88 10.74 -8.00
C ASN A 45 20.91 12.10 -8.67
N GLU A 46 21.29 13.15 -7.92
CA GLU A 46 21.49 14.50 -8.46
C GLU A 46 20.30 15.01 -9.33
N GLY A 47 19.07 14.71 -8.92
CA GLY A 47 17.87 15.13 -9.66
C GLY A 47 17.52 14.27 -10.88
N ARG A 48 18.19 13.12 -11.04
CA ARG A 48 17.99 12.19 -12.15
C ARG A 48 17.56 10.83 -11.63
N LEU A 49 16.37 10.42 -12.05
CA LEU A 49 15.84 9.08 -11.87
C LEU A 49 16.33 8.18 -13.00
N THR A 50 17.02 7.10 -12.69
CA THR A 50 17.47 6.10 -13.66
C THR A 50 16.66 4.82 -13.52
N LEU A 51 16.08 4.36 -14.63
CA LEU A 51 15.30 3.12 -14.75
C LEU A 51 16.06 2.12 -15.62
N VAL A 52 16.47 0.99 -15.06
CA VAL A 52 17.18 -0.06 -15.82
C VAL A 52 16.21 -1.18 -16.22
N GLN A 53 16.31 -1.65 -17.45
CA GLN A 53 15.56 -2.79 -17.96
C GLN A 53 16.41 -3.69 -18.86
N GLY A 54 17.01 -4.73 -18.28
CA GLY A 54 18.00 -5.53 -18.99
C GLY A 54 19.20 -4.66 -19.37
N GLU A 55 19.48 -4.52 -20.67
CA GLU A 55 20.57 -3.66 -21.19
C GLU A 55 20.13 -2.22 -21.48
N ARG A 56 18.83 -1.91 -21.32
CA ARG A 56 18.30 -0.58 -21.58
C ARG A 56 18.30 0.26 -20.32
N GLU A 57 18.80 1.47 -20.43
CA GLU A 57 18.74 2.48 -19.38
C GLU A 57 17.92 3.67 -19.87
N PHE A 58 16.96 4.09 -19.05
CA PHE A 58 16.23 5.33 -19.25
C PHE A 58 16.52 6.26 -18.09
N SER A 59 16.69 7.55 -18.37
CA SER A 59 16.76 8.55 -17.31
C SER A 59 15.63 9.57 -17.43
N ILE A 60 15.17 10.04 -16.28
CA ILE A 60 14.06 10.97 -16.12
C ILE A 60 14.53 12.09 -15.20
N ASP A 61 14.35 13.35 -15.59
CA ASP A 61 14.57 14.48 -14.69
C ASP A 61 13.30 14.86 -13.91
N ALA A 62 13.42 15.81 -13.00
CA ALA A 62 12.30 16.29 -12.18
C ALA A 62 11.15 16.91 -12.99
N ASP A 63 11.40 17.37 -14.21
CA ASP A 63 10.39 17.94 -15.12
C ASP A 63 9.72 16.84 -15.99
N GLY A 64 9.99 15.57 -15.71
CA GLY A 64 9.45 14.42 -16.44
C GLY A 64 10.05 14.25 -17.84
N GLN A 65 11.18 14.90 -18.16
CA GLN A 65 11.85 14.70 -19.44
C GLN A 65 12.59 13.38 -19.43
N MET A 66 12.33 12.55 -20.43
CA MET A 66 12.91 11.21 -20.54
C MET A 66 14.04 11.17 -21.56
N TYR A 67 15.08 10.41 -21.24
CA TYR A 67 16.24 10.19 -22.08
C TYR A 67 16.53 8.69 -22.21
N PHE A 68 17.02 8.28 -23.38
CA PHE A 68 17.67 7.00 -23.61
C PHE A 68 19.12 7.28 -23.95
N ASP A 69 20.04 6.77 -23.13
CA ASP A 69 21.43 7.24 -23.07
C ASP A 69 21.50 8.78 -22.92
N VAL A 70 21.99 9.48 -23.95
CA VAL A 70 22.10 10.94 -24.01
C VAL A 70 21.01 11.60 -24.86
N HIS A 71 20.13 10.80 -25.47
CA HIS A 71 19.12 11.29 -26.40
C HIS A 71 17.79 11.51 -25.68
N LYS A 72 17.27 12.74 -25.78
CA LYS A 72 15.94 13.07 -25.30
C LYS A 72 14.89 12.35 -26.14
N ILE A 73 13.91 11.73 -25.47
CA ILE A 73 12.75 11.12 -26.10
C ILE A 73 11.66 12.18 -26.24
N GLU A 74 11.07 12.28 -27.43
CA GLU A 74 9.91 13.14 -27.67
C GLU A 74 8.68 12.53 -26.99
N LEU A 75 8.10 13.26 -26.05
CA LEU A 75 6.94 12.88 -25.26
C LEU A 75 5.81 13.87 -25.44
N SER A 76 4.58 13.38 -25.38
CA SER A 76 3.40 14.24 -25.22
C SER A 76 3.39 14.90 -23.84
N SER A 77 2.61 15.97 -23.70
CA SER A 77 2.40 16.63 -22.39
C SER A 77 1.87 15.66 -21.34
N LYS A 78 0.99 14.73 -21.72
CA LYS A 78 0.43 13.73 -20.79
C LYS A 78 1.49 12.74 -20.32
N GLN A 79 2.36 12.28 -21.21
CA GLN A 79 3.46 11.37 -20.84
C GLN A 79 4.48 12.06 -19.94
N THR A 80 4.80 13.33 -20.23
CA THR A 80 5.70 14.15 -19.42
C THR A 80 5.15 14.33 -18.00
N GLU A 81 3.87 14.68 -17.88
CA GLU A 81 3.19 14.81 -16.58
C GLU A 81 3.25 13.49 -15.79
N LEU A 82 2.93 12.36 -16.41
CA LEU A 82 2.98 11.05 -15.73
C LEU A 82 4.38 10.69 -15.21
N LEU A 83 5.43 11.07 -15.95
CA LEU A 83 6.82 10.85 -15.53
C LEU A 83 7.23 11.80 -14.42
N SER A 84 6.78 13.06 -14.45
CA SER A 84 6.96 14.01 -13.36
C SER A 84 6.29 13.51 -12.08
N ASP A 85 5.03 13.07 -12.17
CA ASP A 85 4.31 12.48 -11.03
C ASP A 85 5.05 11.26 -10.48
N TYR A 86 5.58 10.41 -11.37
CA TYR A 86 6.34 9.24 -10.95
C TYR A 86 7.67 9.62 -10.29
N TYR A 87 8.38 10.61 -10.83
CA TYR A 87 9.57 11.16 -10.20
C TYR A 87 9.27 11.63 -8.77
N GLU A 88 8.18 12.38 -8.57
CA GLU A 88 7.78 12.86 -7.24
C GLU A 88 7.45 11.72 -6.27
N ILE A 89 6.75 10.68 -6.74
CA ILE A 89 6.48 9.49 -5.90
C ILE A 89 7.79 8.88 -5.42
N LEU A 90 8.78 8.75 -6.31
CA LEU A 90 10.06 8.13 -6.00
C LEU A 90 10.96 9.00 -5.11
N ASP A 91 10.98 10.31 -5.34
CA ASP A 91 11.70 11.25 -4.49
C ASP A 91 11.17 11.22 -3.04
N ASN A 92 9.87 11.03 -2.88
CA ASN A 92 9.22 10.91 -1.58
C ASN A 92 9.40 9.52 -0.93
N ASP A 93 9.23 8.43 -1.67
CA ASP A 93 9.18 7.08 -1.09
C ASP A 93 10.56 6.43 -0.91
N LEU A 94 11.51 6.71 -1.81
CA LEU A 94 12.77 5.96 -1.89
C LEU A 94 13.64 6.14 -0.64
N PRO A 95 13.78 7.33 -0.05
CA PRO A 95 14.51 7.49 1.22
C PRO A 95 13.94 6.63 2.35
N TYR A 96 12.61 6.52 2.43
CA TYR A 96 11.95 5.69 3.43
C TYR A 96 12.18 4.20 3.15
N LEU A 97 11.94 3.76 1.91
CA LEU A 97 12.11 2.36 1.51
C LEU A 97 13.55 1.87 1.72
N LEU A 98 14.55 2.69 1.40
CA LEU A 98 15.96 2.35 1.59
C LEU A 98 16.32 2.23 3.08
N SER A 99 15.83 3.15 3.92
CA SER A 99 16.06 3.11 5.37
C SER A 99 15.28 2.01 6.10
N HIS A 100 14.20 1.51 5.51
CA HIS A 100 13.32 0.47 6.07
C HIS A 100 13.38 -0.86 5.32
N SER A 101 14.38 -1.07 4.47
CA SER A 101 14.52 -2.25 3.60
C SER A 101 14.45 -3.61 4.30
N GLN A 102 14.69 -3.67 5.61
CA GLN A 102 14.64 -4.90 6.42
C GLN A 102 13.25 -5.19 7.02
N ARG A 103 12.29 -4.27 6.91
CA ARG A 103 10.97 -4.39 7.55
C ARG A 103 9.88 -3.92 6.59
N ILE A 104 8.92 -4.79 6.29
CA ILE A 104 7.73 -4.42 5.56
C ILE A 104 6.68 -3.99 6.57
N ASP A 105 6.42 -2.68 6.65
CA ASP A 105 5.37 -2.11 7.47
C ASP A 105 4.22 -1.54 6.60
N LYS A 106 3.20 -0.99 7.24
CA LYS A 106 2.05 -0.41 6.54
C LYS A 106 2.46 0.69 5.55
N GLN A 107 3.45 1.50 5.90
CA GLN A 107 3.90 2.61 5.06
C GLN A 107 4.65 2.09 3.83
N VAL A 108 5.48 1.06 3.97
CA VAL A 108 6.09 0.36 2.83
C VAL A 108 4.99 -0.15 1.88
N CYS A 109 3.93 -0.76 2.41
CA CYS A 109 2.84 -1.26 1.59
C CYS A 109 2.04 -0.17 0.86
N GLU A 110 1.85 0.98 1.49
CA GLU A 110 1.22 2.14 0.87
C GLU A 110 2.07 2.66 -0.31
N PHE A 111 3.39 2.81 -0.12
CA PHE A 111 4.30 3.22 -1.19
C PHE A 111 4.32 2.24 -2.36
N VAL A 112 4.45 0.94 -2.07
CA VAL A 112 4.44 -0.11 -3.10
C VAL A 112 3.13 -0.08 -3.91
N SER A 113 1.99 0.11 -3.25
CA SER A 113 0.68 0.16 -3.92
C SER A 113 0.58 1.35 -4.87
N LEU A 114 0.97 2.55 -4.42
CA LEU A 114 0.96 3.76 -5.23
C LEU A 114 1.89 3.64 -6.45
N ARG A 115 3.08 3.08 -6.23
CA ARG A 115 4.09 2.87 -7.26
C ARG A 115 3.61 1.89 -8.33
N ILE A 116 3.00 0.77 -7.94
CA ILE A 116 2.43 -0.20 -8.91
C ILE A 116 1.35 0.45 -9.77
N GLU A 117 0.46 1.25 -9.16
CA GLU A 117 -0.59 1.95 -9.89
C GLU A 117 0.00 2.94 -10.92
N GLN A 118 0.99 3.74 -10.50
CA GLN A 118 1.60 4.71 -11.40
C GLN A 118 2.43 4.03 -12.51
N GLU A 119 3.14 2.95 -12.21
CA GLU A 119 3.87 2.16 -13.21
C GLU A 119 2.95 1.56 -14.27
N GLN A 120 1.75 1.12 -13.88
CA GLN A 120 0.76 0.65 -14.85
C GLN A 120 0.32 1.78 -15.80
N ARG A 121 0.05 2.98 -15.26
CA ARG A 121 -0.29 4.15 -16.07
C ARG A 121 0.83 4.54 -17.04
N LEU A 122 2.08 4.47 -16.59
CA LEU A 122 3.26 4.70 -17.44
C LEU A 122 3.37 3.66 -18.54
N GLN A 123 3.17 2.37 -18.25
CA GLN A 123 3.21 1.29 -19.24
C GLN A 123 2.12 1.45 -20.31
N ASP A 124 0.94 1.91 -19.92
CA ASP A 124 -0.18 2.15 -20.84
C ASP A 124 0.08 3.36 -21.75
N ALA A 125 0.76 4.40 -21.23
CA ALA A 125 1.02 5.63 -21.96
C ALA A 125 2.34 5.62 -22.75
N ILE A 126 3.36 4.88 -22.32
CA ILE A 126 4.73 4.90 -22.87
C ILE A 126 5.13 3.48 -23.28
N PRO A 127 4.99 3.10 -24.57
CA PRO A 127 5.26 1.75 -25.04
C PRO A 127 6.67 1.22 -24.74
N ALA A 128 7.67 2.10 -24.67
CA ALA A 128 9.05 1.73 -24.34
C ALA A 128 9.18 1.13 -22.92
N LEU A 129 8.29 1.52 -22.01
CA LEU A 129 8.25 1.09 -20.61
C LEU A 129 7.28 -0.09 -20.38
N LYS A 130 6.62 -0.62 -21.40
CA LYS A 130 5.53 -1.62 -21.28
C LYS A 130 5.86 -2.83 -20.38
N ASN A 131 7.12 -3.27 -20.37
CA ASN A 131 7.55 -4.43 -19.58
C ASN A 131 8.35 -4.03 -18.32
N TRP A 132 8.49 -2.73 -18.05
CA TRP A 132 9.32 -2.23 -16.97
C TRP A 132 8.50 -2.05 -15.70
N ARG A 133 8.96 -2.61 -14.59
CA ARG A 133 8.35 -2.51 -13.25
C ARG A 133 9.44 -2.44 -12.20
N SER A 134 9.28 -1.62 -11.17
CA SER A 134 10.21 -1.65 -10.04
C SER A 134 9.74 -2.59 -8.92
N VAL A 135 8.44 -2.90 -8.86
CA VAL A 135 7.89 -3.75 -7.81
C VAL A 135 6.58 -4.43 -8.23
N THR A 136 6.31 -5.62 -7.69
CA THR A 136 5.00 -6.29 -7.72
C THR A 136 4.63 -6.83 -6.34
N LEU A 137 3.43 -7.37 -6.18
CA LEU A 137 3.02 -8.11 -4.99
C LEU A 137 2.91 -9.61 -5.33
N ASN A 138 3.26 -10.47 -4.37
CA ASN A 138 3.00 -11.92 -4.43
C ASN A 138 1.58 -12.29 -4.01
#